data_AF-A0A7C5NVB5-F1
#
_entry.id   AF-A0A7C5NVB5-F1
#
_cell.length_a   1.000
_cell.length_b   1.000
_cell.length_c   1.000
_cell.angle_alpha   90.00
_cell.angle_beta   90.00
_cell.angle_gamma   90.00
#
_symmetry.space_group_name_H-M   'P 1'
#
loop_
_entity.id
_entity.type
_entity.pdbx_description
1 polymer ?
#
loop_
_entity_poly.entity_id
_entity_poly.type
_entity_poly.pdbx_seq_one_letter_code
_entity_poly.pdbx_strand_id
1 'polypeptide(L)'
;FIPVDNPEGRQLVMMPGPMHTLHWRKNKRDNDLNGVFDTLFDGVDPNRNYPYKWSEFTDTNISSEYYKGPHPFSEPESQVVKELVERFRPAAVIDLHSPDSIGGNKLWFCWWDPDVGRYHMEGYPHYQQVGNELARNTMTEIAGTYYTCVASYNTKPKLQTWVYWETGACAILMEITNKCFWHGDTVDTIAARVGRGLFYIFDRMLVQGLVVHAFDSWAGMPLRAQVIINGVTDTTFPPRLCDRHGRYHRFLAVGTYDITVRYNYRQRIFPGVPIVSTMNTYLSVDFPGAYITESAEETHGATIYVKSGKIHFFVPEPAVLKIIDISGREILRKRVSGYGQVSIPPVKSGVYIAFVFLNNKVFAKKFVIVK
;
A
#
# COMPACT_ATOMS: atom_id res chain seq x y z
N PHE A 1 3.79 4.58 10.18
CA PHE A 1 3.16 5.91 10.02
C PHE A 1 3.85 6.62 8.88
N ILE A 2 3.09 7.35 8.06
CA ILE A 2 3.59 8.28 7.05
C ILE A 2 3.20 9.68 7.55
N PRO A 3 4.14 10.48 8.11
CA PRO A 3 3.78 11.76 8.72
C PRO A 3 3.21 12.78 7.72
N VAL A 4 3.74 12.79 6.50
CA VAL A 4 3.33 13.67 5.41
C VAL A 4 3.44 12.88 4.11
N ASP A 5 2.32 12.71 3.40
CA ASP A 5 2.26 11.97 2.12
C ASP A 5 2.75 12.82 0.95
N ASN A 6 2.48 14.14 0.98
CA ASN A 6 2.90 15.11 -0.03
C ASN A 6 3.85 16.16 0.57
N PRO A 7 5.14 15.82 0.81
CA PRO A 7 6.09 16.71 1.48
C PRO A 7 6.43 17.94 0.62
N GLU A 8 6.48 17.81 -0.71
CA GLU A 8 6.79 18.93 -1.61
C GLU A 8 5.66 19.96 -1.66
N GLY A 9 4.42 19.51 -1.81
CA GLY A 9 3.25 20.38 -1.74
C GLY A 9 3.13 21.04 -0.37
N ARG A 10 3.42 20.29 0.71
CA ARG A 10 3.48 20.85 2.06
C ARG A 10 4.56 21.93 2.20
N GLN A 11 5.73 21.76 1.61
CA GLN A 11 6.77 22.79 1.66
C GLN A 11 6.30 24.10 1.02
N LEU A 12 5.62 24.01 -0.12
CA LEU A 12 5.14 25.18 -0.85
C LEU A 12 4.18 26.04 -0.03
N VAL A 13 3.20 25.42 0.65
CA VAL A 13 2.22 26.17 1.49
C VAL A 13 2.85 26.79 2.73
N MET A 14 4.03 26.35 3.15
CA MET A 14 4.74 26.87 4.32
C MET A 14 5.66 28.05 3.99
N MET A 15 5.88 28.33 2.70
CA MET A 15 6.70 29.46 2.26
C MET A 15 5.83 30.71 2.05
N PRO A 16 6.34 31.92 2.35
CA PRO A 16 5.64 33.15 1.98
C PRO A 16 5.42 33.19 0.47
N GLY A 17 4.21 33.55 0.05
CA GLY A 17 3.87 33.56 -1.36
C GLY A 17 2.46 34.09 -1.63
N PRO A 18 2.07 34.19 -2.91
CA PRO A 18 0.73 34.56 -3.32
C PRO A 18 -0.32 33.54 -2.85
N MET A 19 -1.59 33.93 -2.87
CA MET A 19 -2.68 33.09 -2.35
C MET A 19 -2.73 31.68 -2.96
N HIS A 20 -2.42 31.54 -4.25
CA HIS A 20 -2.44 30.23 -4.94
C HIS A 20 -1.36 29.25 -4.44
N THR A 21 -0.24 29.73 -3.87
CA THR A 21 0.75 28.85 -3.22
C THR A 21 0.35 28.50 -1.80
N LEU A 22 -0.40 29.37 -1.10
CA LEU A 22 -0.85 29.13 0.28
C LEU A 22 -1.94 28.06 0.37
N HIS A 23 -2.74 27.89 -0.68
CA HIS A 23 -3.82 26.89 -0.78
C HIS A 23 -3.44 25.68 -1.63
N TRP A 24 -2.16 25.49 -1.91
CA TRP A 24 -1.70 24.42 -2.79
C TRP A 24 -1.98 23.02 -2.22
N ARG A 25 -2.61 22.17 -3.03
CA ARG A 25 -2.96 20.78 -2.66
C ARG A 25 -2.25 19.69 -3.46
N LYS A 26 -1.73 20.03 -4.64
CA LYS A 26 -1.06 19.08 -5.54
C LYS A 26 0.39 18.82 -5.11
N ASN A 27 1.06 17.84 -5.70
CA ASN A 27 2.53 17.76 -5.63
C ASN A 27 3.17 18.77 -6.61
N LYS A 28 4.47 18.65 -6.90
CA LYS A 28 5.20 19.59 -7.78
C LYS A 28 5.62 19.00 -9.12
N ARG A 29 4.89 18.00 -9.63
CA ARG A 29 5.16 17.39 -10.94
C ARG A 29 5.22 18.45 -12.04
N ASP A 30 6.34 18.51 -12.76
CA ASP A 30 6.49 19.28 -13.99
C ASP A 30 5.66 18.63 -15.11
N ASN A 31 4.52 19.25 -15.44
CA ASN A 31 3.56 18.69 -16.40
C ASN A 31 3.85 19.13 -17.84
N ASP A 32 4.54 20.25 -18.06
CA ASP A 32 4.85 20.78 -19.39
C ASP A 32 6.32 20.56 -19.81
N LEU A 33 7.13 19.97 -18.92
CA LEU A 33 8.54 19.60 -19.12
C LEU A 33 9.45 20.81 -19.36
N ASN A 34 9.09 21.98 -18.85
CA ASN A 34 9.87 23.20 -19.02
C ASN A 34 10.96 23.37 -17.93
N GLY A 35 10.96 22.54 -16.88
CA GLY A 35 11.92 22.56 -15.77
C GLY A 35 11.68 23.67 -14.74
N VAL A 36 10.56 24.38 -14.80
CA VAL A 36 10.19 25.53 -13.98
C VAL A 36 8.83 25.28 -13.35
N PHE A 37 8.81 25.19 -12.01
CA PHE A 37 7.57 24.96 -11.28
C PHE A 37 6.58 26.13 -11.43
N ASP A 38 5.38 25.83 -11.95
CA ASP A 38 4.26 26.76 -12.08
C ASP A 38 2.97 26.17 -11.50
N THR A 39 2.43 26.83 -10.47
CA THR A 39 1.16 26.43 -9.85
C THR A 39 -0.05 26.39 -10.79
N LEU A 40 0.00 27.06 -11.94
CA LEU A 40 -1.10 27.07 -12.91
C LEU A 40 -1.14 25.82 -13.80
N PHE A 41 -0.02 25.12 -13.98
CA PHE A 41 0.08 24.00 -14.93
C PHE A 41 0.66 22.72 -14.31
N ASP A 42 1.43 22.85 -13.23
CA ASP A 42 2.12 21.74 -12.59
C ASP A 42 1.34 21.07 -11.47
N GLY A 43 1.84 19.92 -11.07
CA GLY A 43 1.35 19.16 -9.95
C GLY A 43 0.20 18.22 -10.32
N VAL A 44 0.11 17.16 -9.54
CA VAL A 44 -0.94 16.15 -9.54
C VAL A 44 -1.57 16.12 -8.15
N ASP A 45 -2.90 15.98 -8.06
CA ASP A 45 -3.58 15.73 -6.80
C ASP A 45 -3.25 14.29 -6.34
N PRO A 46 -2.46 14.11 -5.27
CA PRO A 46 -2.08 12.77 -4.80
C PRO A 46 -3.31 11.93 -4.46
N ASN A 47 -4.41 12.57 -4.00
CA ASN A 47 -5.66 11.90 -3.66
C ASN A 47 -6.61 11.74 -4.86
N ARG A 48 -6.08 11.84 -6.09
CA ARG A 48 -6.71 11.42 -7.35
C ARG A 48 -5.85 10.45 -8.15
N ASN A 49 -4.66 10.08 -7.65
CA ASN A 49 -3.67 9.32 -8.41
C ASN A 49 -3.75 7.79 -8.18
N TYR A 50 -4.84 7.28 -7.61
CA TYR A 50 -5.01 5.85 -7.30
C TYR A 50 -5.88 5.14 -8.36
N PRO A 51 -5.72 3.82 -8.61
CA PRO A 51 -6.26 3.17 -9.81
C PRO A 51 -7.77 2.91 -9.78
N TYR A 52 -8.38 2.82 -8.59
CA TYR A 52 -9.81 2.50 -8.49
C TYR A 52 -10.67 3.62 -9.08
N LYS A 53 -11.45 3.29 -10.13
CA LYS A 53 -12.23 4.25 -10.93
C LYS A 53 -11.44 5.42 -11.52
N TRP A 54 -10.11 5.28 -11.65
CA TRP A 54 -9.28 6.35 -12.20
C TRP A 54 -9.65 6.71 -13.63
N SER A 55 -9.95 5.71 -14.47
CA SER A 55 -10.36 5.91 -15.86
C SER A 55 -11.73 6.59 -15.98
N GLU A 56 -12.62 6.38 -15.02
CA GLU A 56 -13.97 6.98 -14.97
C GLU A 56 -13.94 8.43 -14.46
N PHE A 57 -12.90 8.82 -13.71
CA PHE A 57 -12.72 10.19 -13.27
C PHE A 57 -12.26 11.07 -14.45
N THR A 58 -13.16 11.89 -14.99
CA THR A 58 -12.96 12.57 -16.28
C THR A 58 -12.05 13.80 -16.25
N ASP A 59 -11.73 14.31 -15.06
CA ASP A 59 -10.84 15.47 -14.94
C ASP A 59 -9.41 15.13 -15.35
N THR A 60 -9.03 15.67 -16.50
CA THR A 60 -7.72 15.49 -17.15
C THR A 60 -7.03 16.82 -17.44
N ASN A 61 -7.62 17.94 -16.98
CA ASN A 61 -7.05 19.26 -17.16
C ASN A 61 -5.86 19.43 -16.20
N ILE A 62 -4.64 19.63 -16.74
CA ILE A 62 -3.41 19.78 -15.92
C ILE A 62 -3.50 20.97 -14.95
N SER A 63 -4.24 22.02 -15.32
CA SER A 63 -4.47 23.19 -14.48
C SER A 63 -5.53 22.97 -13.41
N SER A 64 -6.23 21.83 -13.42
CA SER A 64 -7.20 21.50 -12.36
C SER A 64 -6.48 21.20 -11.05
N GLU A 65 -7.07 21.65 -9.95
CA GLU A 65 -6.67 21.27 -8.60
C GLU A 65 -6.92 19.77 -8.30
N TYR A 66 -7.74 19.12 -9.12
CA TYR A 66 -8.05 17.68 -9.06
C TYR A 66 -7.37 16.88 -10.17
N TYR A 67 -6.39 17.45 -10.87
CA TYR A 67 -5.68 16.74 -11.92
C TYR A 67 -5.13 15.40 -11.41
N LYS A 68 -5.59 14.30 -12.01
CA LYS A 68 -5.36 12.92 -11.53
C LYS A 68 -4.02 12.32 -11.95
N GLY A 69 -3.20 13.08 -12.68
CA GLY A 69 -1.96 12.63 -13.31
C GLY A 69 -2.17 11.99 -14.68
N PRO A 70 -1.09 11.60 -15.37
CA PRO A 70 -1.14 10.95 -16.68
C PRO A 70 -1.60 9.48 -16.64
N HIS A 71 -1.40 8.79 -15.51
CA HIS A 71 -1.86 7.42 -15.27
C HIS A 71 -1.95 7.16 -13.75
N PRO A 72 -2.65 6.11 -13.29
CA PRO A 72 -2.61 5.72 -11.89
C PRO A 72 -1.17 5.47 -11.43
N PHE A 73 -0.86 5.84 -10.18
CA PHE A 73 0.47 5.74 -9.60
C PHE A 73 1.57 6.40 -10.43
N SER A 74 1.26 7.51 -11.12
CA SER A 74 2.26 8.29 -11.84
C SER A 74 3.20 9.06 -10.93
N GLU A 75 2.80 9.25 -9.67
CA GLU A 75 3.54 10.05 -8.70
C GLU A 75 4.33 9.16 -7.73
N PRO A 76 5.56 9.56 -7.35
CA PRO A 76 6.37 8.79 -6.41
C PRO A 76 5.71 8.66 -5.03
N GLU A 77 4.94 9.66 -4.59
CA GLU A 77 4.20 9.61 -3.33
C GLU A 77 3.20 8.44 -3.31
N SER A 78 2.35 8.34 -4.34
CA SER A 78 1.35 7.28 -4.43
C SER A 78 1.97 5.90 -4.66
N GLN A 79 3.12 5.83 -5.35
CA GLN A 79 3.90 4.59 -5.51
C GLN A 79 4.44 4.07 -4.18
N VAL A 80 4.96 4.93 -3.30
CA VAL A 80 5.43 4.52 -1.97
C VAL A 80 4.29 3.98 -1.12
N VAL A 81 3.12 4.64 -1.15
CA VAL A 81 1.94 4.15 -0.43
C VAL A 81 1.48 2.81 -1.00
N LYS A 82 1.51 2.64 -2.32
CA LYS A 82 1.24 1.37 -3.00
C LYS A 82 2.10 0.24 -2.45
N GLU A 83 3.42 0.43 -2.46
CA GLU A 83 4.38 -0.55 -1.98
C GLU A 83 4.14 -0.92 -0.52
N LEU A 84 3.84 0.05 0.35
CA LEU A 84 3.58 -0.21 1.76
C LEU A 84 2.30 -1.03 1.97
N VAL A 85 1.21 -0.68 1.31
CA VAL A 85 -0.07 -1.40 1.41
C VAL A 85 0.07 -2.82 0.85
N GLU A 86 0.74 -3.00 -0.28
CA GLU A 86 0.98 -4.33 -0.87
C GLU A 86 1.90 -5.18 0.01
N ARG A 87 2.94 -4.57 0.60
CA ARG A 87 3.93 -5.25 1.43
C ARG A 87 3.38 -5.67 2.80
N PHE A 88 2.56 -4.83 3.42
CA PHE A 88 2.09 -5.04 4.79
C PHE A 88 0.66 -5.56 4.87
N ARG A 89 -0.17 -5.35 3.85
CA ARG A 89 -1.60 -5.69 3.81
C ARG A 89 -2.31 -5.33 5.13
N PRO A 90 -2.33 -4.03 5.50
CA PRO A 90 -2.80 -3.59 6.80
C PRO A 90 -4.27 -3.96 7.03
N ALA A 91 -4.66 -4.24 8.27
CA ALA A 91 -6.06 -4.47 8.64
C ALA A 91 -6.90 -3.17 8.57
N ALA A 92 -6.24 -2.03 8.80
CA ALA A 92 -6.84 -0.70 8.77
C ALA A 92 -5.86 0.34 8.23
N VAL A 93 -6.39 1.34 7.54
CA VAL A 93 -5.67 2.53 7.07
C VAL A 93 -6.50 3.74 7.46
N ILE A 94 -5.90 4.67 8.22
CA ILE A 94 -6.51 5.94 8.57
C ILE A 94 -5.76 7.04 7.82
N ASP A 95 -6.47 7.70 6.91
CA ASP A 95 -5.97 8.75 6.03
C ASP A 95 -6.44 10.12 6.57
N LEU A 96 -5.49 10.96 6.98
CA LEU A 96 -5.77 12.22 7.67
C LEU A 96 -5.78 13.40 6.69
N HIS A 97 -6.91 14.07 6.58
CA HIS A 97 -7.17 15.21 5.71
C HIS A 97 -7.59 16.43 6.53
N SER A 98 -7.62 17.58 5.88
CA SER A 98 -8.31 18.78 6.34
C SER A 98 -9.29 19.26 5.28
N PRO A 99 -10.48 19.74 5.70
CA PRO A 99 -11.55 20.03 4.76
C PRO A 99 -11.20 21.26 3.93
N ASP A 100 -11.46 21.13 2.63
CA ASP A 100 -11.37 22.22 1.67
C ASP A 100 -12.76 22.81 1.39
N SER A 101 -13.75 21.95 1.12
CA SER A 101 -15.09 22.35 0.68
C SER A 101 -16.24 21.56 1.33
N ILE A 102 -15.93 20.45 2.00
CA ILE A 102 -16.90 19.56 2.65
C ILE A 102 -16.66 19.65 4.15
N GLY A 103 -17.51 20.39 4.88
CA GLY A 103 -17.27 20.74 6.29
C GLY A 103 -16.68 19.59 7.12
N GLY A 104 -15.66 19.90 7.91
CA GLY A 104 -14.81 18.89 8.55
C GLY A 104 -15.38 18.29 9.84
N ASN A 105 -14.49 17.74 10.68
CA ASN A 105 -14.84 16.88 11.82
C ASN A 105 -15.68 15.65 11.40
N LYS A 106 -15.30 15.07 10.27
CA LYS A 106 -16.00 13.93 9.65
C LYS A 106 -15.06 12.80 9.35
N LEU A 107 -15.58 11.58 9.49
CA LEU A 107 -14.94 10.37 9.02
C LEU A 107 -15.77 9.81 7.87
N TRP A 108 -15.06 9.34 6.87
CA TRP A 108 -15.64 8.70 5.72
C TRP A 108 -15.19 7.25 5.75
N PHE A 109 -16.13 6.31 5.70
CA PHE A 109 -15.83 4.89 5.54
C PHE A 109 -16.32 4.38 4.17
N CYS A 110 -15.87 3.20 3.77
CA CYS A 110 -16.29 2.60 2.52
C CYS A 110 -17.65 1.87 2.62
N TRP A 111 -18.55 2.00 1.66
CA TRP A 111 -18.96 3.20 0.92
C TRP A 111 -20.43 3.01 0.51
N TRP A 112 -21.11 4.11 0.19
CA TRP A 112 -22.32 4.08 -0.60
C TRP A 112 -21.95 4.09 -2.08
N ASP A 113 -22.40 3.09 -2.82
CA ASP A 113 -22.18 3.00 -4.25
C ASP A 113 -23.39 3.60 -4.99
N PRO A 114 -23.25 4.78 -5.62
CA PRO A 114 -24.36 5.43 -6.29
C PRO A 114 -24.80 4.69 -7.57
N ASP A 115 -23.92 3.91 -8.22
CA ASP A 115 -24.25 3.23 -9.48
C ASP A 115 -25.23 2.07 -9.25
N VAL A 116 -25.16 1.45 -8.06
CA VAL A 116 -26.05 0.36 -7.65
C VAL A 116 -27.02 0.74 -6.53
N GLY A 117 -26.97 1.99 -6.04
CA GLY A 117 -27.89 2.53 -5.04
C GLY A 117 -27.88 1.82 -3.69
N ARG A 118 -26.72 1.32 -3.22
CA ARG A 118 -26.60 0.60 -1.94
C ARG A 118 -25.23 0.74 -1.29
N TYR A 119 -25.14 0.40 0.00
CA TYR A 119 -23.86 0.23 0.68
C TYR A 119 -23.11 -1.01 0.17
N HIS A 120 -21.78 -0.91 0.11
CA HIS A 120 -20.92 -2.06 -0.16
C HIS A 120 -20.82 -2.96 1.07
N MET A 121 -21.22 -4.22 0.94
CA MET A 121 -21.46 -5.13 2.08
C MET A 121 -20.19 -5.64 2.76
N GLU A 122 -19.02 -5.55 2.10
CA GLU A 122 -17.76 -5.87 2.75
C GLU A 122 -17.40 -4.84 3.84
N GLY A 123 -17.86 -3.61 3.67
CA GLY A 123 -17.60 -2.46 4.54
C GLY A 123 -18.78 -2.17 5.45
N TYR A 124 -20.01 -2.27 4.95
CA TYR A 124 -21.22 -2.11 5.75
C TYR A 124 -21.78 -3.47 6.21
N PRO A 125 -22.11 -3.66 7.50
CA PRO A 125 -22.08 -2.67 8.60
C PRO A 125 -20.73 -2.63 9.35
N HIS A 126 -19.77 -3.47 9.00
CA HIS A 126 -18.57 -3.75 9.80
C HIS A 126 -17.71 -2.50 10.07
N TYR A 127 -17.36 -1.76 9.03
CA TYR A 127 -16.53 -0.56 9.10
C TYR A 127 -17.32 0.69 9.46
N GLN A 128 -18.63 0.67 9.28
CA GLN A 128 -19.50 1.68 9.87
C GLN A 128 -19.41 1.64 11.40
N GLN A 129 -19.45 0.45 12.02
CA GLN A 129 -19.30 0.30 13.46
C GLN A 129 -17.94 0.82 13.94
N VAL A 130 -16.85 0.40 13.28
CA VAL A 130 -15.49 0.88 13.60
C VAL A 130 -15.39 2.40 13.46
N GLY A 131 -15.90 2.96 12.37
CA GLY A 131 -15.86 4.39 12.14
C GLY A 131 -16.72 5.19 13.12
N ASN A 132 -17.91 4.69 13.50
CA ASN A 132 -18.77 5.32 14.50
C ASN A 132 -18.12 5.37 15.88
N GLU A 133 -17.48 4.27 16.31
CA GLU A 133 -16.76 4.24 17.59
C GLU A 133 -15.51 5.11 17.56
N LEU A 134 -14.74 5.10 16.46
CA LEU A 134 -13.63 6.04 16.27
C LEU A 134 -14.13 7.49 16.39
N ALA A 135 -15.28 7.80 15.78
CA ALA A 135 -15.90 9.12 15.85
C ALA A 135 -16.25 9.50 17.31
N ARG A 136 -16.88 8.59 18.06
CA ARG A 136 -17.23 8.78 19.49
C ARG A 136 -16.04 8.95 20.40
N ASN A 137 -14.88 8.38 20.03
CA ASN A 137 -13.64 8.53 20.77
C ASN A 137 -12.80 9.75 20.31
N THR A 138 -13.30 10.51 19.32
CA THR A 138 -12.60 11.67 18.76
C THR A 138 -13.40 12.94 19.01
N MET A 139 -12.93 13.78 19.93
CA MET A 139 -13.54 15.08 20.22
C MET A 139 -13.16 16.11 19.15
N THR A 140 -14.08 17.00 18.78
CA THR A 140 -13.79 18.14 17.88
C THR A 140 -13.11 19.30 18.63
N GLU A 141 -12.80 20.39 17.94
CA GLU A 141 -12.41 21.65 18.57
C GLU A 141 -13.46 22.26 19.51
N ILE A 142 -14.73 21.89 19.37
CA ILE A 142 -15.80 22.31 20.28
C ILE A 142 -15.92 21.27 21.40
N ALA A 143 -15.57 21.67 22.62
CA ALA A 143 -15.61 20.81 23.80
C ALA A 143 -16.97 20.13 23.98
N GLY A 144 -16.95 18.82 24.27
CA GLY A 144 -18.16 18.02 24.45
C GLY A 144 -18.82 17.57 23.14
N THR A 145 -18.30 17.95 21.98
CA THR A 145 -18.77 17.47 20.67
C THR A 145 -17.78 16.50 20.05
N TYR A 146 -18.30 15.54 19.30
CA TYR A 146 -17.52 14.44 18.73
C TYR A 146 -17.72 14.38 17.23
N TYR A 147 -16.81 13.69 16.57
CA TYR A 147 -16.86 13.52 15.14
C TYR A 147 -18.10 12.72 14.72
N THR A 148 -18.42 12.80 13.43
CA THR A 148 -19.45 11.96 12.80
C THR A 148 -18.84 11.08 11.73
N CYS A 149 -19.30 9.83 11.64
CA CYS A 149 -18.87 8.91 10.59
C CYS A 149 -20.01 8.71 9.59
N VAL A 150 -19.66 8.80 8.30
CA VAL A 150 -20.61 8.68 7.18
C VAL A 150 -19.97 7.84 6.07
N ALA A 151 -20.80 7.20 5.25
CA ALA A 151 -20.27 6.49 4.10
C ALA A 151 -19.77 7.50 3.06
N SER A 152 -18.59 7.23 2.51
CA SER A 152 -18.13 7.94 1.33
C SER A 152 -18.81 7.44 0.07
N TYR A 153 -18.64 8.18 -1.02
CA TYR A 153 -18.89 7.65 -2.37
C TYR A 153 -17.61 7.03 -2.94
N ASN A 154 -17.77 6.10 -3.87
CA ASN A 154 -16.67 5.41 -4.55
C ASN A 154 -16.26 6.09 -5.87
N THR A 155 -16.75 7.30 -6.15
CA THR A 155 -16.67 7.96 -7.46
C THR A 155 -15.34 8.65 -7.76
N LYS A 156 -14.37 8.62 -6.83
CA LYS A 156 -13.09 9.32 -6.96
C LYS A 156 -11.91 8.37 -6.74
N PRO A 157 -10.82 8.52 -7.50
CA PRO A 157 -9.59 7.71 -7.39
C PRO A 157 -8.72 8.10 -6.20
N LYS A 158 -9.23 7.90 -4.98
CA LYS A 158 -8.55 8.27 -3.73
C LYS A 158 -7.86 7.10 -3.05
N LEU A 159 -6.92 7.41 -2.14
CA LEU A 159 -6.21 6.41 -1.34
C LEU A 159 -7.19 5.45 -0.66
N GLN A 160 -8.17 6.02 0.03
CA GLN A 160 -9.19 5.27 0.78
C GLN A 160 -9.91 4.22 -0.07
N THR A 161 -10.42 4.61 -1.25
CA THR A 161 -11.21 3.71 -2.11
C THR A 161 -10.34 2.62 -2.71
N TRP A 162 -9.11 2.96 -3.10
CA TRP A 162 -8.18 1.98 -3.64
C TRP A 162 -7.73 0.97 -2.58
N VAL A 163 -7.33 1.41 -1.39
CA VAL A 163 -6.93 0.49 -0.31
C VAL A 163 -8.03 -0.50 0.00
N TYR A 164 -9.27 -0.02 0.14
CA TYR A 164 -10.41 -0.90 0.37
C TYR A 164 -10.63 -1.84 -0.82
N TRP A 165 -10.65 -1.31 -2.05
CA TRP A 165 -10.88 -2.13 -3.24
C TRP A 165 -9.82 -3.23 -3.40
N GLU A 166 -8.54 -2.90 -3.22
CA GLU A 166 -7.40 -3.79 -3.41
C GLU A 166 -7.27 -4.83 -2.30
N THR A 167 -7.41 -4.41 -1.05
CA THR A 167 -7.06 -5.25 0.11
C THR A 167 -8.25 -5.71 0.92
N GLY A 168 -9.37 -5.00 0.82
CA GLY A 168 -10.49 -5.09 1.74
C GLY A 168 -10.16 -4.57 3.14
N ALA A 169 -9.08 -3.79 3.33
CA ALA A 169 -8.79 -3.22 4.65
C ALA A 169 -9.85 -2.19 5.07
N CYS A 170 -9.96 -1.97 6.38
CA CYS A 170 -10.77 -0.87 6.92
C CYS A 170 -10.09 0.47 6.62
N ALA A 171 -10.43 1.06 5.47
CA ALA A 171 -9.89 2.35 5.05
C ALA A 171 -10.84 3.50 5.43
N ILE A 172 -10.39 4.39 6.31
CA ILE A 172 -11.14 5.55 6.79
C ILE A 172 -10.37 6.82 6.43
N LEU A 173 -11.06 7.76 5.77
CA LEU A 173 -10.56 9.12 5.58
C LEU A 173 -11.15 10.00 6.67
N MET A 174 -10.34 10.83 7.30
CA MET A 174 -10.75 11.67 8.42
C MET A 174 -10.40 13.14 8.15
N GLU A 175 -11.41 14.00 8.14
CA GLU A 175 -11.27 15.46 8.07
C GLU A 175 -11.01 15.99 9.49
N ILE A 176 -9.74 16.14 9.86
CA ILE A 176 -9.26 16.22 11.24
C ILE A 176 -9.55 17.55 11.96
N THR A 177 -10.17 18.50 11.28
CA THR A 177 -10.62 19.80 11.84
C THR A 177 -11.72 20.37 10.95
N ASN A 178 -12.35 21.49 11.32
CA ASN A 178 -13.25 22.25 10.44
C ASN A 178 -12.58 23.28 9.51
N LYS A 179 -11.24 23.37 9.51
CA LYS A 179 -10.41 24.34 8.78
C LYS A 179 -9.20 23.67 8.11
N CYS A 180 -8.54 24.41 7.23
CA CYS A 180 -7.33 23.98 6.51
C CYS A 180 -6.03 24.57 7.08
N PHE A 181 -6.09 25.68 7.83
CA PHE A 181 -4.91 26.38 8.39
C PHE A 181 -5.05 26.64 9.89
N TRP A 182 -3.94 26.50 10.62
CA TRP A 182 -3.95 26.50 12.08
C TRP A 182 -2.79 27.30 12.67
N HIS A 183 -3.04 27.88 13.84
CA HIS A 183 -2.00 28.38 14.74
C HIS A 183 -1.44 27.22 15.58
N GLY A 184 -0.21 27.35 16.10
CA GLY A 184 0.49 26.25 16.79
C GLY A 184 -0.32 25.64 17.95
N ASP A 185 -0.95 26.47 18.75
CA ASP A 185 -1.81 26.10 19.87
C ASP A 185 -3.06 25.32 19.43
N THR A 186 -3.56 25.52 18.20
CA THR A 186 -4.62 24.67 17.64
C THR A 186 -4.08 23.29 17.23
N VAL A 187 -2.87 23.23 16.67
CA VAL A 187 -2.20 21.97 16.25
C VAL A 187 -2.03 21.02 17.42
N ASP A 188 -1.59 21.50 18.58
CA ASP A 188 -1.42 20.68 19.78
C ASP A 188 -2.73 20.05 20.23
N THR A 189 -3.83 20.82 20.16
CA THR A 189 -5.15 20.28 20.52
C THR A 189 -5.65 19.26 19.50
N ILE A 190 -5.37 19.44 18.20
CA ILE A 190 -5.70 18.47 17.16
C ILE A 190 -4.95 17.17 17.43
N ALA A 191 -3.63 17.23 17.62
CA ALA A 191 -2.80 16.08 17.92
C ALA A 191 -3.31 15.32 19.15
N ALA A 192 -3.67 16.02 20.23
CA ALA A 192 -4.20 15.42 21.44
C ALA A 192 -5.59 14.76 21.23
N ARG A 193 -6.53 15.43 20.54
CA ARG A 193 -7.89 14.92 20.35
C ARG A 193 -7.95 13.79 19.32
N VAL A 194 -7.35 14.01 18.15
CA VAL A 194 -7.28 13.04 17.06
C VAL A 194 -6.42 11.85 17.47
N GLY A 195 -5.27 12.09 18.11
CA GLY A 195 -4.40 11.03 18.62
C GLY A 195 -5.11 10.09 19.58
N ARG A 196 -5.86 10.63 20.57
CA ARG A 196 -6.70 9.82 21.47
C ARG A 196 -7.73 8.99 20.72
N GLY A 197 -8.39 9.58 19.73
CA GLY A 197 -9.30 8.86 18.84
C GLY A 197 -8.61 7.70 18.12
N LEU A 198 -7.44 7.93 17.53
CA LEU A 198 -6.69 6.91 16.81
C LEU A 198 -6.26 5.72 17.70
N PHE A 199 -6.07 5.93 19.01
CA PHE A 199 -5.77 4.81 19.93
C PHE A 199 -6.89 3.78 20.00
N TYR A 200 -8.15 4.19 19.81
CA TYR A 200 -9.27 3.25 19.71
C TYR A 200 -9.05 2.20 18.61
N ILE A 201 -8.41 2.55 17.49
CA ILE A 201 -8.17 1.58 16.41
C ILE A 201 -7.22 0.47 16.87
N PHE A 202 -6.21 0.78 17.69
CA PHE A 202 -5.31 -0.24 18.23
C PHE A 202 -6.03 -1.18 19.18
N ASP A 203 -6.90 -0.65 20.06
CA ASP A 203 -7.73 -1.49 20.94
C ASP A 203 -8.71 -2.35 20.11
N ARG A 204 -9.29 -1.75 19.07
CA ARG A 204 -10.21 -2.43 18.15
C ARG A 204 -9.54 -3.53 17.34
N MET A 205 -8.21 -3.48 17.17
CA MET A 205 -7.43 -4.57 16.58
C MET A 205 -7.32 -5.82 17.46
N LEU A 206 -7.62 -5.72 18.74
CA LEU A 206 -7.48 -6.85 19.68
C LEU A 206 -8.78 -7.65 19.86
N VAL A 207 -9.91 -7.11 19.41
CA VAL A 207 -11.25 -7.66 19.68
C VAL A 207 -12.16 -7.61 18.45
N GLN A 208 -13.21 -8.43 18.42
CA GLN A 208 -14.29 -8.39 17.43
C GLN A 208 -13.81 -8.40 15.97
N GLY A 209 -12.92 -9.33 15.67
CA GLY A 209 -12.40 -9.53 14.32
C GLY A 209 -12.16 -11.01 14.05
N LEU A 210 -11.98 -11.32 12.77
CA LEU A 210 -11.46 -12.60 12.31
C LEU A 210 -9.96 -12.44 12.07
N VAL A 211 -9.17 -13.32 12.68
CA VAL A 211 -7.73 -13.45 12.42
C VAL A 211 -7.46 -14.85 11.86
N VAL A 212 -7.00 -14.92 10.63
CA VAL A 212 -6.58 -16.18 9.99
C VAL A 212 -5.06 -16.23 9.95
N HIS A 213 -4.49 -17.38 10.26
CA HIS A 213 -3.09 -17.71 9.98
C HIS A 213 -3.04 -18.94 9.07
N ALA A 214 -2.69 -18.74 7.80
CA ALA A 214 -2.58 -19.79 6.80
C ALA A 214 -1.10 -20.17 6.60
N PHE A 215 -0.81 -21.47 6.64
CA PHE A 215 0.55 -22.00 6.57
C PHE A 215 0.58 -23.40 5.96
N ASP A 216 1.77 -23.85 5.58
CA ASP A 216 2.07 -25.25 5.25
C ASP A 216 2.91 -25.85 6.38
N SER A 217 2.35 -26.83 7.11
CA SER A 217 3.05 -27.52 8.19
C SER A 217 4.23 -28.39 7.75
N TRP A 218 4.24 -28.91 6.51
CA TRP A 218 5.34 -29.73 6.00
C TRP A 218 6.56 -28.88 5.68
N ALA A 219 6.35 -27.67 5.13
CA ALA A 219 7.42 -26.73 4.82
C ALA A 219 7.75 -25.80 6.00
N GLY A 220 6.86 -25.65 6.98
CA GLY A 220 6.99 -24.66 8.05
C GLY A 220 6.84 -23.22 7.54
N MET A 221 6.13 -23.01 6.43
CA MET A 221 6.07 -21.74 5.71
C MET A 221 4.70 -21.06 5.80
N PRO A 222 4.64 -19.73 6.00
CA PRO A 222 3.40 -18.98 5.87
C PRO A 222 2.92 -18.93 4.41
N LEU A 223 1.60 -18.88 4.21
CA LEU A 223 0.99 -18.86 2.89
C LEU A 223 0.16 -17.59 2.67
N ARG A 224 0.32 -16.94 1.51
CA ARG A 224 -0.56 -15.85 1.05
C ARG A 224 -1.90 -16.38 0.55
N ALA A 225 -2.61 -17.12 1.41
CA ALA A 225 -3.91 -17.69 1.10
C ALA A 225 -4.99 -16.61 0.95
N GLN A 226 -5.96 -16.88 0.09
CA GLN A 226 -7.18 -16.09 -0.02
C GLN A 226 -8.15 -16.46 1.11
N VAL A 227 -8.76 -15.45 1.73
CA VAL A 227 -9.83 -15.60 2.72
C VAL A 227 -11.13 -15.06 2.12
N ILE A 228 -12.17 -15.88 2.13
CA ILE A 228 -13.51 -15.54 1.64
C ILE A 228 -14.47 -15.71 2.80
N ILE A 229 -15.22 -14.66 3.11
CA ILE A 229 -16.26 -14.64 4.14
C ILE A 229 -17.58 -14.65 3.39
N ASN A 230 -18.29 -15.77 3.41
CA ASN A 230 -19.50 -15.95 2.60
C ASN A 230 -20.56 -14.89 2.97
N GLY A 231 -21.15 -14.28 1.94
CA GLY A 231 -22.12 -13.18 2.10
C GLY A 231 -21.52 -11.82 2.48
N VAL A 232 -20.21 -11.75 2.75
CA VAL A 232 -19.49 -10.50 3.04
C VAL A 232 -18.52 -10.18 1.91
N THR A 233 -17.59 -11.08 1.58
CA THR A 233 -16.54 -10.87 0.57
C THR A 233 -17.13 -10.68 -0.83
N ASP A 234 -16.80 -9.56 -1.45
CA ASP A 234 -17.12 -9.25 -2.85
C ASP A 234 -16.05 -9.85 -3.75
N THR A 235 -16.44 -10.88 -4.47
CA THR A 235 -15.56 -11.63 -5.38
C THR A 235 -15.32 -10.93 -6.71
N THR A 236 -15.96 -9.78 -6.96
CA THR A 236 -15.65 -8.92 -8.11
C THR A 236 -14.42 -8.05 -7.88
N PHE A 237 -13.95 -7.95 -6.64
CA PHE A 237 -12.74 -7.19 -6.27
C PHE A 237 -11.52 -8.12 -6.21
N PRO A 238 -10.30 -7.57 -6.20
CA PRO A 238 -9.09 -8.34 -5.96
C PRO A 238 -9.19 -9.27 -4.73
N PRO A 239 -8.64 -10.49 -4.81
CA PRO A 239 -8.67 -11.45 -3.71
C PRO A 239 -8.20 -10.87 -2.37
N ARG A 240 -8.93 -11.20 -1.29
CA ARG A 240 -8.54 -10.85 0.07
C ARG A 240 -7.47 -11.82 0.56
N LEU A 241 -6.19 -11.45 0.39
CA LEU A 241 -5.06 -12.31 0.71
C LEU A 241 -4.49 -12.08 2.11
N CYS A 242 -3.97 -13.14 2.71
CA CYS A 242 -3.03 -13.06 3.83
C CYS A 242 -1.76 -12.27 3.46
N ASP A 243 -1.14 -11.65 4.47
CA ASP A 243 0.16 -11.01 4.39
C ASP A 243 1.30 -12.02 4.15
N ARG A 244 2.53 -11.52 3.99
CA ARG A 244 3.73 -12.35 3.81
C ARG A 244 4.05 -13.29 5.00
N HIS A 245 3.41 -13.07 6.14
CA HIS A 245 3.50 -13.89 7.34
C HIS A 245 2.30 -14.84 7.48
N GLY A 246 1.48 -14.96 6.43
CA GLY A 246 0.34 -15.87 6.40
C GLY A 246 -0.86 -15.35 7.18
N ARG A 247 -0.85 -14.09 7.62
CA ARG A 247 -1.88 -13.51 8.48
C ARG A 247 -2.88 -12.69 7.69
N TYR A 248 -4.15 -12.88 7.99
CA TYR A 248 -5.24 -12.03 7.51
C TYR A 248 -6.04 -11.57 8.72
N HIS A 249 -6.35 -10.28 8.81
CA HIS A 249 -7.09 -9.71 9.93
C HIS A 249 -8.20 -8.80 9.41
N ARG A 250 -9.44 -9.09 9.82
CA ARG A 250 -10.64 -8.43 9.33
C ARG A 250 -11.56 -8.07 10.49
N PHE A 251 -11.93 -6.79 10.59
CA PHE A 251 -13.02 -6.38 11.47
C PHE A 251 -14.37 -6.86 10.92
N LEU A 252 -15.16 -7.45 11.79
CA LEU A 252 -16.50 -7.94 11.47
C LEU A 252 -17.48 -7.49 12.56
N ALA A 253 -18.76 -7.49 12.21
CA ALA A 253 -19.81 -7.33 13.20
C ALA A 253 -19.96 -8.64 13.97
N VAL A 254 -20.53 -8.58 15.18
CA VAL A 254 -20.90 -9.79 15.92
C VAL A 254 -21.88 -10.59 15.10
N GLY A 255 -21.64 -11.90 14.98
CA GLY A 255 -22.43 -12.77 14.14
C GLY A 255 -21.74 -14.09 13.87
N THR A 256 -22.33 -14.89 13.00
CA THR A 256 -21.82 -16.20 12.61
C THR A 256 -21.60 -16.21 11.10
N TYR A 257 -20.42 -16.64 10.66
CA TYR A 257 -20.00 -16.54 9.27
C TYR A 257 -19.41 -17.87 8.78
N ASP A 258 -19.67 -18.21 7.51
CA ASP A 258 -18.96 -19.29 6.85
C ASP A 258 -17.69 -18.74 6.19
N ILE A 259 -16.54 -19.31 6.56
CA ILE A 259 -15.23 -18.85 6.10
C ILE A 259 -14.62 -19.89 5.19
N THR A 260 -14.25 -19.50 3.98
CA THR A 260 -13.45 -20.32 3.08
C THR A 260 -12.05 -19.76 2.99
N VAL A 261 -11.04 -20.58 3.25
CA VAL A 261 -9.63 -20.23 3.06
C VAL A 261 -9.10 -21.07 1.91
N ARG A 262 -8.53 -20.42 0.89
CA ARG A 262 -8.09 -21.04 -0.36
C ARG A 262 -6.62 -20.73 -0.62
N TYR A 263 -5.88 -21.74 -1.04
CA TYR A 263 -4.52 -21.58 -1.54
C TYR A 263 -4.34 -22.49 -2.75
N ASN A 264 -4.04 -21.90 -3.90
CA ASN A 264 -4.04 -22.56 -5.21
C ASN A 264 -5.36 -23.32 -5.45
N TYR A 265 -5.28 -24.63 -5.74
CA TYR A 265 -6.43 -25.50 -5.95
C TYR A 265 -7.01 -26.09 -4.66
N ARG A 266 -6.40 -25.81 -3.49
CA ARG A 266 -6.81 -26.35 -2.20
C ARG A 266 -7.69 -25.36 -1.46
N GLN A 267 -8.68 -25.87 -0.74
CA GLN A 267 -9.51 -25.05 0.12
C GLN A 267 -9.88 -25.76 1.42
N ARG A 268 -10.14 -24.95 2.44
CA ARG A 268 -10.70 -25.34 3.73
C ARG A 268 -11.93 -24.48 3.98
N ILE A 269 -13.02 -25.10 4.42
CA ILE A 269 -14.29 -24.43 4.69
C ILE A 269 -14.56 -24.60 6.18
N PHE A 270 -14.84 -23.47 6.84
CA PHE A 270 -15.16 -23.38 8.26
C PHE A 270 -16.58 -22.82 8.35
N PRO A 271 -17.60 -23.68 8.43
CA PRO A 271 -18.97 -23.21 8.59
C PRO A 271 -19.19 -22.70 10.02
N GLY A 272 -20.06 -21.71 10.18
CA GLY A 272 -20.55 -21.33 11.50
C GLY A 272 -19.51 -20.67 12.42
N VAL A 273 -18.50 -19.99 11.89
CA VAL A 273 -17.46 -19.33 12.69
C VAL A 273 -18.04 -18.12 13.43
N PRO A 274 -18.03 -18.11 14.78
CA PRO A 274 -18.60 -17.01 15.54
C PRO A 274 -17.62 -15.82 15.58
N ILE A 275 -18.14 -14.61 15.50
CA ILE A 275 -17.46 -13.36 15.82
C ILE A 275 -18.15 -12.77 17.04
N VAL A 276 -17.38 -12.54 18.10
CA VAL A 276 -17.86 -12.01 19.39
C VAL A 276 -17.26 -10.65 19.68
N SER A 277 -17.86 -9.88 20.57
CA SER A 277 -17.41 -8.50 20.86
C SER A 277 -16.14 -8.40 21.70
N THR A 278 -15.81 -9.43 22.48
CA THR A 278 -14.79 -9.36 23.54
C THR A 278 -13.40 -9.80 23.12
N MET A 279 -13.27 -10.52 22.00
CA MET A 279 -11.99 -11.04 21.51
C MET A 279 -12.04 -11.28 20.00
N ASN A 280 -10.87 -11.42 19.38
CA ASN A 280 -10.77 -11.91 18.02
C ASN A 280 -11.04 -13.42 17.96
N THR A 281 -11.66 -13.85 16.87
CA THR A 281 -11.76 -15.27 16.51
C THR A 281 -10.57 -15.66 15.66
N TYR A 282 -9.82 -16.65 16.11
CA TYR A 282 -8.59 -17.10 15.45
C TYR A 282 -8.81 -18.41 14.69
N LEU A 283 -8.41 -18.44 13.42
CA LEU A 283 -8.38 -19.65 12.60
C LEU A 283 -6.93 -19.94 12.18
N SER A 284 -6.38 -21.05 12.65
CA SER A 284 -5.13 -21.60 12.13
C SER A 284 -5.45 -22.60 11.03
N VAL A 285 -4.96 -22.35 9.82
CA VAL A 285 -5.37 -23.08 8.62
C VAL A 285 -4.16 -23.68 7.93
N ASP A 286 -4.04 -25.00 8.07
CA ASP A 286 -2.95 -25.75 7.50
C ASP A 286 -3.29 -26.31 6.11
N PHE A 287 -2.34 -26.16 5.21
CA PHE A 287 -2.31 -26.77 3.89
C PHE A 287 -1.02 -27.60 3.74
N PRO A 288 -0.97 -28.83 4.29
CA PRO A 288 0.25 -29.63 4.32
C PRO A 288 0.75 -29.98 2.92
N GLY A 289 1.99 -29.64 2.60
CA GLY A 289 2.60 -29.84 1.29
C GLY A 289 1.96 -28.99 0.19
N ALA A 290 1.32 -27.88 0.54
CA ALA A 290 0.78 -26.93 -0.42
C ALA A 290 1.78 -25.86 -0.81
N TYR A 291 2.77 -25.58 0.04
CA TYR A 291 3.99 -24.89 -0.34
C TYR A 291 4.75 -25.79 -1.32
N ILE A 292 4.27 -25.76 -2.54
CA ILE A 292 5.09 -26.06 -3.68
C ILE A 292 6.09 -24.92 -3.65
N THR A 293 7.38 -25.25 -3.52
CA THR A 293 8.38 -24.39 -4.13
C THR A 293 8.03 -24.41 -5.61
N GLU A 294 7.08 -23.57 -6.01
CA GLU A 294 7.05 -23.11 -7.38
C GLU A 294 8.49 -22.69 -7.61
N SER A 295 9.13 -23.34 -8.57
CA SER A 295 10.27 -22.75 -9.26
C SER A 295 9.99 -21.26 -9.34
N ALA A 296 10.76 -20.49 -8.57
CA ALA A 296 10.38 -19.18 -8.13
C ALA A 296 10.10 -18.25 -9.32
N GLU A 297 8.83 -18.09 -9.70
CA GLU A 297 8.39 -16.82 -10.26
C GLU A 297 8.01 -15.84 -9.14
N GLU A 298 8.88 -15.71 -8.15
CA GLU A 298 9.26 -14.41 -7.58
C GLU A 298 10.80 -14.33 -7.43
N THR A 299 11.51 -14.78 -8.46
CA THR A 299 12.59 -14.09 -9.18
C THR A 299 13.35 -15.16 -9.95
N HIS A 300 12.95 -15.47 -11.19
CA HIS A 300 13.87 -16.06 -12.17
C HIS A 300 14.91 -15.01 -12.62
N GLY A 301 15.38 -14.16 -11.71
CA GLY A 301 16.45 -13.20 -11.96
C GLY A 301 17.78 -13.88 -11.69
N ALA A 302 18.69 -13.86 -12.65
CA ALA A 302 20.06 -14.22 -12.39
C ALA A 302 20.56 -13.32 -11.25
N THR A 303 21.03 -13.91 -10.17
CA THR A 303 21.55 -13.13 -9.04
C THR A 303 23.05 -13.01 -9.20
N ILE A 304 23.59 -11.81 -8.91
CA ILE A 304 25.02 -11.55 -8.89
C ILE A 304 25.33 -10.78 -7.61
N TYR A 305 26.23 -11.29 -6.78
CA TYR A 305 26.69 -10.62 -5.57
C TYR A 305 28.17 -10.91 -5.30
N VAL A 306 28.78 -10.09 -4.45
CA VAL A 306 30.20 -10.20 -4.10
C VAL A 306 30.32 -10.68 -2.68
N LYS A 307 31.10 -11.74 -2.45
CA LYS A 307 31.40 -12.25 -1.11
C LYS A 307 32.85 -12.71 -1.08
N SER A 308 33.60 -12.27 -0.07
CA SER A 308 35.01 -12.64 0.14
C SER A 308 35.91 -12.45 -1.10
N GLY A 309 35.75 -11.34 -1.82
CA GLY A 309 36.55 -11.01 -3.01
C GLY A 309 36.21 -11.82 -4.28
N LYS A 310 35.16 -12.65 -4.24
CA LYS A 310 34.69 -13.43 -5.39
C LYS A 310 33.30 -12.98 -5.80
N ILE A 311 33.02 -13.07 -7.09
CA ILE A 311 31.68 -12.83 -7.64
C ILE A 311 30.96 -14.16 -7.64
N HIS A 312 29.89 -14.23 -6.86
CA HIS A 312 28.96 -15.33 -6.84
C HIS A 312 27.81 -14.99 -7.77
N PHE A 313 27.38 -15.99 -8.53
CA PHE A 313 26.25 -15.84 -9.42
C PHE A 313 25.36 -17.08 -9.37
N PHE A 314 24.10 -16.87 -9.67
CA PHE A 314 23.16 -17.93 -10.02
C PHE A 314 22.49 -17.55 -11.32
N VAL A 315 22.47 -18.47 -12.29
CA VAL A 315 21.76 -18.29 -13.56
C VAL A 315 20.87 -19.52 -13.81
N PRO A 316 19.59 -19.33 -14.18
CA PRO A 316 18.66 -20.44 -14.35
C PRO A 316 18.93 -21.27 -15.61
N GLU A 317 19.62 -20.69 -16.60
CA GLU A 317 19.96 -21.32 -17.88
C GLU A 317 21.40 -20.98 -18.29
N PRO A 318 22.01 -21.68 -19.27
CA PRO A 318 23.34 -21.36 -19.79
C PRO A 318 23.43 -19.90 -20.26
N ALA A 319 24.24 -19.12 -19.56
CA ALA A 319 24.41 -17.69 -19.73
C ALA A 319 25.88 -17.32 -20.00
N VAL A 320 26.12 -16.05 -20.27
CA VAL A 320 27.47 -15.47 -20.34
C VAL A 320 27.63 -14.43 -19.24
N LEU A 321 28.53 -14.69 -18.30
CA LEU A 321 28.99 -13.69 -17.34
C LEU A 321 30.10 -12.86 -17.99
N LYS A 322 29.93 -11.53 -18.02
CA LYS A 322 30.91 -10.56 -18.49
C LYS A 322 31.23 -9.57 -17.38
N ILE A 323 32.49 -9.23 -17.17
CA ILE A 323 32.91 -8.18 -16.24
C ILE A 323 33.65 -7.11 -17.05
N ILE A 324 33.28 -5.86 -16.84
CA ILE A 324 33.99 -4.69 -17.37
C ILE A 324 34.47 -3.79 -16.23
N ASP A 325 35.50 -3.00 -16.48
CA ASP A 325 35.83 -1.85 -15.63
C ASP A 325 34.96 -0.62 -15.99
N ILE A 326 35.06 0.45 -15.21
CA ILE A 326 34.32 1.71 -15.46
C ILE A 326 34.66 2.40 -16.79
N SER A 327 35.79 2.07 -17.42
CA SER A 327 36.15 2.59 -18.75
C SER A 327 35.48 1.80 -19.89
N GLY A 328 34.78 0.71 -19.57
CA GLY A 328 34.11 -0.16 -20.53
C GLY A 328 34.96 -1.34 -21.01
N ARG A 329 36.21 -1.48 -20.55
CA ARG A 329 37.11 -2.56 -20.97
C ARG A 329 36.66 -3.89 -20.38
N GLU A 330 36.53 -4.92 -21.23
CA GLU A 330 36.19 -6.29 -20.82
C GLU A 330 37.38 -6.95 -20.11
N ILE A 331 37.15 -7.38 -18.87
CA ILE A 331 38.12 -8.03 -17.99
C ILE A 331 37.92 -9.54 -17.97
N LEU A 332 36.67 -9.99 -18.05
CA LEU A 332 36.31 -11.40 -18.03
C LEU A 332 35.08 -11.63 -18.89
N ARG A 333 35.07 -12.75 -19.62
CA ARG A 333 33.88 -13.33 -20.23
C ARG A 333 33.91 -14.84 -20.07
N LYS A 334 32.86 -15.42 -19.50
CA LYS A 334 32.77 -16.86 -19.25
C LYS A 334 31.35 -17.37 -19.46
N ARG A 335 31.21 -18.53 -20.10
CA ARG A 335 29.94 -19.27 -20.11
C ARG A 335 29.71 -19.88 -18.73
N VAL A 336 28.51 -19.70 -18.22
CA VAL A 336 28.13 -20.12 -16.87
C VAL A 336 26.74 -20.73 -16.88
N SER A 337 26.46 -21.66 -15.98
CA SER A 337 25.14 -22.24 -15.79
C SER A 337 24.95 -22.60 -14.32
N GLY A 338 23.72 -22.53 -13.82
CA GLY A 338 23.42 -22.80 -12.41
C GLY A 338 24.11 -21.83 -11.45
N TYR A 339 24.44 -22.33 -10.26
CA TYR A 339 25.24 -21.59 -9.28
C TYR A 339 26.73 -21.71 -9.56
N GLY A 340 27.47 -20.62 -9.43
CA GLY A 340 28.92 -20.66 -9.49
C GLY A 340 29.58 -19.44 -8.86
N GLN A 341 30.91 -19.49 -8.81
CA GLN A 341 31.73 -18.39 -8.37
C GLN A 341 32.90 -18.19 -9.34
N VAL A 342 33.29 -16.93 -9.55
CA VAL A 342 34.54 -16.61 -10.24
C VAL A 342 35.35 -15.67 -9.36
N SER A 343 36.62 -16.01 -9.19
CA SER A 343 37.60 -15.02 -8.74
C SER A 343 37.69 -13.94 -9.81
N ILE A 344 37.67 -12.68 -9.38
CA ILE A 344 38.01 -11.59 -10.29
C ILE A 344 39.49 -11.83 -10.63
N PRO A 345 39.86 -11.97 -11.92
CA PRO A 345 41.26 -12.08 -12.32
C PRO A 345 42.08 -10.92 -11.73
N PRO A 346 43.42 -10.99 -11.67
CA PRO A 346 44.19 -10.03 -10.91
C PRO A 346 44.05 -8.63 -11.53
N VAL A 347 43.20 -7.80 -10.94
CA VAL A 347 43.02 -6.40 -11.32
C VAL A 347 43.10 -5.54 -10.07
N LYS A 348 43.69 -4.36 -10.23
CA LYS A 348 43.88 -3.35 -9.18
C LYS A 348 42.55 -3.02 -8.50
N SER A 349 42.59 -2.66 -7.21
CA SER A 349 41.43 -2.15 -6.47
C SER A 349 40.67 -1.12 -7.30
N GLY A 350 39.34 -1.24 -7.36
CA GLY A 350 38.52 -0.44 -8.26
C GLY A 350 37.06 -0.86 -8.34
N VAL A 351 36.29 -0.14 -9.14
CA VAL A 351 34.86 -0.41 -9.40
C VAL A 351 34.73 -1.11 -10.75
N TYR A 352 33.93 -2.17 -10.77
CA TYR A 352 33.65 -3.00 -11.94
C TYR A 352 32.14 -3.17 -12.11
N ILE A 353 31.72 -3.53 -13.31
CA ILE A 353 30.33 -3.87 -13.60
C ILE A 353 30.30 -5.31 -14.12
N ALA A 354 29.61 -6.18 -13.38
CA ALA A 354 29.36 -7.54 -13.80
C ALA A 354 27.99 -7.62 -14.49
N PHE A 355 27.93 -8.27 -15.64
CA PHE A 355 26.74 -8.50 -16.46
C PHE A 355 26.52 -9.99 -16.64
N VAL A 356 25.29 -10.44 -16.55
CA VAL A 356 24.86 -11.76 -17.02
C VAL A 356 24.02 -11.57 -18.26
N PHE A 357 24.41 -12.25 -19.34
CA PHE A 357 23.70 -12.28 -20.60
C PHE A 357 22.99 -13.62 -20.78
N LEU A 358 21.68 -13.58 -21.02
CA LEU A 358 20.88 -14.73 -21.46
C LEU A 358 20.43 -14.46 -22.89
N ASN A 359 20.69 -15.40 -23.80
CA ASN A 359 20.33 -15.28 -25.22
C ASN A 359 20.76 -13.93 -25.85
N ASN A 360 21.99 -13.51 -25.55
CA ASN A 360 22.60 -12.23 -25.97
C ASN A 360 21.92 -10.94 -25.46
N LYS A 361 20.96 -11.02 -24.52
CA LYS A 361 20.36 -9.86 -23.84
C LYS A 361 20.92 -9.72 -22.43
N VAL A 362 21.17 -8.47 -21.99
CA VAL A 362 21.58 -8.20 -20.59
C VAL A 362 20.40 -8.55 -19.69
N PHE A 363 20.60 -9.54 -18.84
CA PHE A 363 19.57 -10.05 -17.95
C PHE A 363 19.73 -9.53 -16.53
N ALA A 364 20.97 -9.45 -16.04
CA ALA A 364 21.30 -8.87 -14.75
C ALA A 364 22.60 -8.08 -14.82
N LYS A 365 22.71 -7.01 -14.00
CA LYS A 365 23.94 -6.24 -13.83
C LYS A 365 24.16 -5.85 -12.37
N LYS A 366 25.42 -5.80 -11.93
CA LYS A 366 25.78 -5.40 -10.56
C LYS A 366 27.10 -4.64 -10.53
N PHE A 367 27.14 -3.58 -9.74
CA PHE A 367 28.39 -2.92 -9.37
C PHE A 367 29.18 -3.77 -8.39
N VAL A 368 30.47 -3.94 -8.67
CA VAL A 368 31.41 -4.74 -7.90
C VAL A 368 32.55 -3.84 -7.47
N ILE A 369 32.70 -3.63 -6.17
CA ILE A 369 33.81 -2.84 -5.62
C ILE A 369 34.84 -3.83 -5.09
N VAL A 370 36.04 -3.82 -5.69
CA VAL A 370 37.20 -4.59 -5.22
C VAL A 370 38.08 -3.63 -4.45
N LYS A 371 38.25 -3.87 -3.15
CA LYS A 371 39.14 -3.10 -2.27
C LYS A 371 40.57 -3.57 -2.40
#